data_AF-A0A518EP60-F1
#
_entry.id   AF-A0A518EP60-F1
#
_cell.length_a   1.000
_cell.length_b   1.000
_cell.length_c   1.000
_cell.angle_alpha   90.00
_cell.angle_beta   90.00
_cell.angle_gamma   90.00
#
_symmetry.space_group_name_H-M   'P 1'
#
loop_
_entity.id
_entity.type
_entity.pdbx_description
1 polymer ?
#
loop_
_entity_poly.entity_id
_entity_poly.type
_entity_poly.pdbx_seq_one_letter_code
_entity_poly.pdbx_strand_id
1 'polypeptide(L)'
;MIKRIRRVLERYGLDPIALGLPPRAGDEAPCEFADSSEHEQQLLDFGDARDDAFFPAQKAASVKSLVPFGPGAGQPLKRLIDPDLSRAFQSSGWGSQYVPPPLVMNAGGFSLHAATLIRKGQRAQLEKLCRYVTRPAISLERFEVRPDGMVSWLLRKLWKDGTKGFVMTPYQFLARLAAIVPHPRERQLTYQGVLAPASPLRDQKWSQNSEPAAGRG
;
A
#
# COMPACT_ATOMS: atom_id res chain seq x y z
N MET A 1 22.40 -8.45 -8.35
CA MET A 1 21.62 -7.32 -7.81
C MET A 1 22.27 -6.72 -6.57
N ILE A 2 22.47 -7.50 -5.50
CA ILE A 2 23.06 -7.09 -4.21
C ILE A 2 24.40 -6.34 -4.36
N LYS A 3 25.33 -6.83 -5.19
CA LYS A 3 26.61 -6.14 -5.48
C LYS A 3 26.45 -4.73 -6.06
N ARG A 4 25.39 -4.47 -6.83
CA ARG A 4 25.13 -3.19 -7.50
C ARG A 4 24.50 -2.18 -6.55
N ILE A 5 23.60 -2.64 -5.67
CA ILE A 5 22.99 -1.83 -4.60
C ILE A 5 24.08 -1.41 -3.60
N ARG A 6 24.89 -2.38 -3.14
CA ARG A 6 26.00 -2.11 -2.22
C ARG A 6 26.97 -1.05 -2.76
N ARG A 7 27.36 -1.14 -4.04
CA ARG A 7 28.21 -0.13 -4.71
C ARG A 7 27.59 1.26 -4.75
N VAL A 8 26.26 1.36 -4.85
CA VAL A 8 25.56 2.65 -4.81
C VAL A 8 25.57 3.22 -3.41
N LEU A 9 25.33 2.41 -2.38
CA LEU A 9 25.37 2.85 -0.97
C LEU A 9 26.77 3.33 -0.57
N GLU A 10 27.80 2.55 -0.90
CA GLU A 10 29.22 2.91 -0.67
C GLU A 10 29.57 4.24 -1.37
N ARG A 11 29.08 4.46 -2.59
CA ARG A 11 29.30 5.73 -3.33
C ARG A 11 28.71 6.95 -2.61
N TYR A 12 27.63 6.78 -1.88
CA TYR A 12 26.98 7.85 -1.11
C TYR A 12 27.44 7.88 0.36
N GLY A 13 28.48 7.13 0.74
CA GLY A 13 29.00 7.08 2.10
C GLY A 13 28.05 6.42 3.11
N LEU A 14 27.08 5.63 2.63
CA LEU A 14 26.14 4.89 3.48
C LEU A 14 26.68 3.50 3.77
N ASP A 15 26.63 3.10 5.05
CA ASP A 15 27.05 1.76 5.47
C ASP A 15 26.05 0.69 4.97
N PRO A 16 26.46 -0.21 4.06
CA PRO A 16 25.60 -1.26 3.56
C PRO A 16 25.18 -2.27 4.63
N ILE A 17 26.03 -2.52 5.63
CA ILE A 17 25.78 -3.52 6.68
C ILE A 17 24.75 -2.98 7.66
N ALA A 18 24.89 -1.74 8.13
CA ALA A 18 23.87 -1.06 8.93
C ALA A 18 22.50 -0.96 8.22
N LEU A 19 22.49 -0.95 6.88
CA LEU A 19 21.29 -0.95 6.05
C LEU A 19 20.77 -2.37 5.70
N GLY A 20 21.31 -3.42 6.33
CA GLY A 20 20.81 -4.79 6.24
C GLY A 20 21.28 -5.59 5.02
N LEU A 21 22.36 -5.17 4.33
CA LEU A 21 22.97 -6.02 3.31
C LEU A 21 23.89 -7.05 3.95
N PRO A 22 23.86 -8.31 3.48
CA PRO A 22 24.67 -9.39 4.05
C PRO A 22 26.17 -9.07 3.95
N PRO A 23 26.98 -9.35 4.99
CA PRO A 23 28.42 -9.06 5.01
C PRO A 23 29.18 -9.83 3.92
N ARG A 24 30.34 -9.30 3.49
CA ARG A 24 31.28 -10.04 2.64
C ARG A 24 32.18 -10.92 3.50
N ALA A 25 32.78 -11.94 2.89
CA ALA A 25 33.84 -12.70 3.53
C ALA A 25 35.00 -11.74 3.90
N GLY A 26 35.24 -11.56 5.20
CA GLY A 26 36.25 -10.65 5.74
C GLY A 26 35.75 -9.31 6.27
N ASP A 27 34.46 -8.97 6.11
CA ASP A 27 33.86 -7.83 6.82
C ASP A 27 33.68 -8.24 8.30
N GLU A 28 34.14 -7.44 9.26
CA GLU A 28 33.76 -7.61 10.67
C GLU A 28 32.24 -7.41 10.77
N ALA A 29 31.51 -8.50 11.00
CA ALA A 29 30.09 -8.39 11.30
C ALA A 29 29.96 -7.64 12.63
N PRO A 30 29.17 -6.55 12.72
CA PRO A 30 28.80 -5.99 14.01
C PRO A 30 28.26 -7.13 14.87
N CYS A 31 28.80 -7.27 16.08
CA CYS A 31 28.43 -8.30 17.05
C CYS A 31 26.93 -8.33 17.37
N GLU A 32 26.17 -7.32 16.95
CA GLU A 32 24.70 -7.24 17.03
C GLU A 32 23.96 -8.22 16.10
N PHE A 33 24.66 -8.92 15.19
CA PHE A 33 24.08 -9.95 14.30
C PHE A 33 24.58 -11.37 14.58
N ALA A 34 25.04 -11.66 15.80
CA ALA A 34 25.09 -13.04 16.26
C ALA A 34 23.71 -13.67 16.04
N ASP A 35 23.68 -14.87 15.47
CA ASP A 35 22.47 -15.59 15.08
C ASP A 35 21.44 -15.54 16.22
N SER A 36 20.45 -14.64 16.09
CA SER A 36 19.43 -14.43 17.11
C SER A 36 18.41 -15.57 17.11
N SER A 37 18.70 -16.68 16.42
CA SER A 37 17.95 -17.93 16.45
C SER A 37 17.90 -18.51 17.87
N GLU A 38 18.97 -18.37 18.66
CA GLU A 38 18.98 -18.78 20.08
C GLU A 38 18.21 -17.81 21.00
N HIS A 39 17.92 -16.60 20.51
CA HIS A 39 17.09 -15.60 21.17
C HIS A 39 15.76 -15.39 20.43
N GLU A 40 15.21 -16.42 19.76
CA GLU A 40 13.79 -16.44 19.41
C GLU A 40 13.02 -16.32 20.72
N GLN A 41 12.74 -15.07 21.08
CA GLN A 41 12.08 -14.73 22.32
C GLN A 41 10.79 -15.54 22.39
N GLN A 42 10.46 -16.06 23.57
CA GLN A 42 9.09 -16.50 23.90
C GLN A 42 8.04 -15.41 23.58
N LEU A 43 8.46 -14.17 23.34
CA LEU A 43 7.66 -13.05 22.82
C LEU A 43 7.18 -13.22 21.35
N LEU A 44 7.75 -14.15 20.58
CA LEU A 44 7.28 -14.60 19.27
C LEU A 44 6.35 -15.83 19.40
N ASP A 45 5.88 -16.15 20.60
CA ASP A 45 4.73 -17.05 20.76
C ASP A 45 3.47 -16.33 20.28
N PHE A 46 3.25 -16.41 18.97
CA PHE A 46 2.21 -15.68 18.25
C PHE A 46 0.77 -16.02 18.67
N GLY A 47 0.52 -16.98 19.58
CA GLY A 47 -0.84 -17.35 20.00
C GLY A 47 -1.73 -17.64 18.78
N ASP A 48 -2.88 -16.95 18.68
CA ASP A 48 -3.79 -17.02 17.53
C ASP A 48 -3.11 -16.67 16.18
N ALA A 49 -2.02 -15.91 16.17
CA ALA A 49 -1.27 -15.61 14.96
C ALA A 49 -0.41 -16.79 14.44
N ARG A 50 -0.40 -17.94 15.13
CA ARG A 50 0.03 -19.24 14.55
C ARG A 50 -1.04 -19.86 13.65
N ASP A 51 -2.29 -19.42 13.74
CA ASP A 51 -3.32 -19.85 12.81
C ASP A 51 -3.03 -19.25 11.43
N ASP A 52 -2.88 -20.11 10.42
CA ASP A 52 -2.67 -19.73 9.03
C ASP A 52 -3.75 -18.74 8.53
N ALA A 53 -4.93 -18.73 9.16
CA ALA A 53 -6.02 -17.83 8.82
C ALA A 53 -5.93 -16.42 9.44
N PHE A 54 -5.11 -16.21 10.48
CA PHE A 54 -5.12 -14.97 11.27
C PHE A 54 -4.70 -13.74 10.45
N PHE A 55 -3.51 -13.76 9.85
CA PHE A 55 -3.00 -12.63 9.06
C PHE A 55 -3.82 -12.39 7.78
N PRO A 56 -4.25 -13.42 7.03
CA PRO A 56 -5.19 -13.23 5.92
C PRO A 56 -6.52 -12.60 6.36
N ALA A 57 -7.11 -13.04 7.47
CA ALA A 57 -8.35 -12.49 7.99
C ALA A 57 -8.18 -11.03 8.45
N GLN A 58 -7.10 -10.71 9.15
CA GLN A 58 -6.76 -9.34 9.54
C GLN A 58 -6.57 -8.43 8.31
N LYS A 59 -5.84 -8.88 7.30
CA LYS A 59 -5.67 -8.17 6.02
C LYS A 59 -7.02 -7.95 5.34
N ALA A 60 -7.86 -8.98 5.26
CA ALA A 60 -9.20 -8.90 4.67
C ALA A 60 -10.11 -7.91 5.40
N ALA A 61 -10.12 -7.94 6.74
CA ALA A 61 -10.85 -6.99 7.57
C ALA A 61 -10.34 -5.56 7.37
N SER A 62 -9.01 -5.37 7.29
CA SER A 62 -8.40 -4.06 7.05
C SER A 62 -8.83 -3.47 5.69
N VAL A 63 -8.79 -4.26 4.62
CA VAL A 63 -9.23 -3.85 3.28
C VAL A 63 -10.71 -3.47 3.26
N LYS A 64 -11.55 -4.24 3.94
CA LYS A 64 -13.01 -4.02 3.98
C LYS A 64 -13.45 -2.98 5.02
N SER A 65 -12.51 -2.33 5.73
CA SER A 65 -12.81 -1.39 6.82
C SER A 65 -13.69 -1.99 7.93
N LEU A 66 -13.41 -3.25 8.26
CA LEU A 66 -14.06 -4.00 9.34
C LEU A 66 -13.16 -4.05 10.58
N VAL A 67 -13.79 -4.31 11.73
CA VAL A 67 -13.11 -4.61 12.98
C VAL A 67 -12.38 -5.96 12.82
N PRO A 68 -11.06 -6.02 13.08
CA PRO A 68 -10.25 -7.21 12.77
C PRO A 68 -10.39 -8.35 13.78
N PHE A 69 -10.60 -8.05 15.06
CA PHE A 69 -10.68 -9.05 16.14
C PHE A 69 -11.49 -8.54 17.34
N GLY A 70 -11.78 -9.44 18.28
CA GLY A 70 -12.58 -9.17 19.49
C GLY A 70 -14.09 -9.33 19.28
N PRO A 71 -14.92 -8.97 20.27
CA PRO A 71 -16.37 -9.19 20.23
C PRO A 71 -17.11 -8.53 19.05
N GLY A 72 -16.50 -7.50 18.45
CA GLY A 72 -17.03 -6.81 17.27
C GLY A 72 -16.41 -7.25 15.95
N ALA A 73 -15.61 -8.33 15.91
CA ALA A 73 -14.94 -8.78 14.70
C ALA A 73 -15.90 -8.95 13.52
N GLY A 74 -15.50 -8.47 12.34
CA GLY A 74 -16.33 -8.49 11.13
C GLY A 74 -17.38 -7.38 11.04
N GLN A 75 -17.63 -6.61 12.11
CA GLN A 75 -18.50 -5.44 12.04
C GLN A 75 -17.79 -4.26 11.36
N PRO A 76 -18.53 -3.35 10.69
CA PRO A 76 -17.94 -2.12 10.13
C PRO A 76 -17.28 -1.25 11.20
N LEU A 77 -16.13 -0.67 10.90
CA LEU A 77 -15.51 0.35 11.76
C LEU A 77 -16.44 1.55 11.93
N LYS A 78 -16.40 2.17 13.10
CA LYS A 78 -17.18 3.38 13.37
C LYS A 78 -16.73 4.49 12.44
N ARG A 79 -17.66 5.04 11.67
CA ARG A 79 -17.40 6.07 10.66
C ARG A 79 -17.81 7.44 11.18
N LEU A 80 -17.01 8.44 10.83
CA LEU A 80 -17.41 9.84 10.88
C LEU A 80 -18.13 10.15 9.57
N ILE A 81 -19.39 10.55 9.65
CA ILE A 81 -20.24 10.84 8.50
C ILE A 81 -20.51 12.34 8.43
N ASP A 82 -20.40 12.88 7.22
CA ASP A 82 -20.91 14.21 6.88
C ASP A 82 -22.43 14.10 6.60
N PRO A 83 -23.28 14.74 7.42
CA PRO A 83 -24.72 14.54 7.36
C PRO A 83 -25.32 15.02 6.04
N ASP A 84 -24.83 16.13 5.49
CA ASP A 84 -25.38 16.74 4.28
C ASP A 84 -25.07 15.89 3.05
N LEU A 85 -23.81 15.43 2.94
CA LEU A 85 -23.43 14.52 1.86
C LEU A 85 -24.09 13.14 1.99
N SER A 86 -24.26 12.62 3.21
CA SER A 86 -24.91 11.33 3.41
C SER A 86 -26.38 11.37 2.99
N ARG A 87 -27.08 12.46 3.28
CA ARG A 87 -28.46 12.69 2.84
C ARG A 87 -28.53 12.82 1.33
N ALA A 88 -27.65 13.63 0.74
CA ALA A 88 -27.58 13.79 -0.71
C ALA A 88 -27.31 12.46 -1.41
N PHE A 89 -26.42 11.63 -0.86
CA PHE A 89 -26.13 10.31 -1.39
C PHE A 89 -27.37 9.40 -1.35
N GLN A 90 -28.06 9.33 -0.21
CA GLN A 90 -29.29 8.53 -0.05
C GLN A 90 -30.42 9.00 -0.97
N SER A 91 -30.59 10.32 -1.14
CA SER A 91 -31.65 10.89 -1.98
C SER A 91 -31.34 10.82 -3.48
N SER A 92 -30.05 10.76 -3.85
CA SER A 92 -29.62 10.83 -5.25
C SER A 92 -29.95 9.57 -6.06
N GLY A 93 -30.35 8.47 -5.43
CA GLY A 93 -30.63 7.21 -6.10
C GLY A 93 -29.48 6.77 -7.02
N TRP A 94 -28.23 7.13 -6.69
CA TRP A 94 -27.03 6.95 -7.51
C TRP A 94 -26.75 5.46 -7.77
N GLY A 95 -27.52 4.87 -8.70
CA GLY A 95 -27.22 3.64 -9.39
C GLY A 95 -26.03 3.89 -10.30
N SER A 96 -24.84 3.66 -9.75
CA SER A 96 -23.59 3.25 -10.41
C SER A 96 -23.50 3.34 -11.95
N GLN A 97 -23.70 4.51 -12.57
CA GLN A 97 -23.10 4.77 -13.88
C GLN A 97 -21.76 5.47 -13.67
N TYR A 98 -20.82 4.70 -13.12
CA TYR A 98 -19.42 5.09 -13.12
C TYR A 98 -18.94 5.04 -14.56
N VAL A 99 -18.84 6.19 -15.21
CA VAL A 99 -18.14 6.31 -16.49
C VAL A 99 -16.66 6.50 -16.15
N PRO A 100 -15.81 5.48 -16.34
CA PRO A 100 -14.37 5.67 -16.18
C PRO A 100 -13.89 6.78 -17.11
N PRO A 101 -12.96 7.65 -16.66
CA PRO A 101 -12.20 8.49 -17.58
C PRO A 101 -11.60 7.64 -18.71
N PRO A 102 -11.32 8.21 -19.90
CA PRO A 102 -10.72 7.45 -20.99
C PRO A 102 -9.41 6.78 -20.55
N LEU A 103 -9.18 5.56 -21.06
CA LEU A 103 -8.03 4.71 -20.70
C LEU A 103 -7.97 4.34 -19.20
N VAL A 104 -9.12 4.23 -18.54
CA VAL A 104 -9.23 3.66 -17.19
C VAL A 104 -10.04 2.37 -17.25
N MET A 105 -9.44 1.27 -16.77
CA MET A 105 -10.12 -0.02 -16.66
C MET A 105 -10.22 -0.45 -15.21
N ASN A 106 -11.41 -0.92 -14.80
CA ASN A 106 -11.64 -1.52 -13.50
C ASN A 106 -11.89 -3.02 -13.68
N ALA A 107 -11.06 -3.86 -13.07
CA ALA A 107 -11.20 -5.31 -13.14
C ALA A 107 -10.64 -5.97 -11.87
N GLY A 108 -11.35 -6.96 -11.32
CA GLY A 108 -10.87 -7.75 -10.18
C GLY A 108 -10.54 -6.94 -8.92
N GLY A 109 -11.21 -5.81 -8.70
CA GLY A 109 -10.93 -4.92 -7.56
C GLY A 109 -9.74 -3.97 -7.77
N PHE A 110 -9.14 -3.96 -8.96
CA PHE A 110 -8.07 -3.03 -9.34
C PHE A 110 -8.56 -2.01 -10.37
N SER A 111 -8.00 -0.81 -10.30
CA SER A 111 -8.18 0.27 -11.28
C SER A 111 -6.85 0.55 -11.97
N LEU A 112 -6.79 0.36 -13.29
CA LEU A 112 -5.62 0.69 -14.11
C LEU A 112 -5.86 1.99 -14.88
N HIS A 113 -5.06 3.01 -14.61
CA HIS A 113 -5.06 4.28 -15.34
C HIS A 113 -3.97 4.29 -16.41
N ALA A 114 -4.29 3.83 -17.62
CA ALA A 114 -3.33 3.73 -18.74
C ALA A 114 -3.05 5.09 -19.44
N ALA A 115 -3.82 6.15 -19.13
CA ALA A 115 -3.57 7.49 -19.67
C ALA A 115 -2.27 8.17 -19.17
N THR A 116 -1.62 7.62 -18.13
CA THR A 116 -0.44 8.25 -17.52
C THR A 116 0.85 7.64 -18.07
N LEU A 117 1.59 8.41 -18.88
CA LEU A 117 2.91 8.03 -19.40
C LEU A 117 3.95 9.11 -19.03
N ILE A 118 5.01 8.72 -18.34
CA ILE A 118 6.17 9.58 -18.07
C ILE A 118 7.27 9.23 -19.07
N ARG A 119 7.52 10.14 -20.02
CA ARG A 119 8.59 9.95 -21.02
C ARG A 119 9.96 10.29 -20.46
N LYS A 120 11.02 9.75 -21.09
CA LYS A 120 12.40 10.12 -20.81
C LYS A 120 12.56 11.65 -20.89
N GLY A 121 13.21 12.25 -19.89
CA GLY A 121 13.44 13.69 -19.81
C GLY A 121 12.39 14.49 -19.03
N GLN A 122 11.22 13.93 -18.75
CA GLN A 122 10.16 14.62 -17.98
C GLN A 122 10.43 14.58 -16.46
N ARG A 123 11.53 15.21 -16.01
CA ARG A 123 12.01 15.12 -14.63
C ARG A 123 11.00 15.60 -13.59
N ALA A 124 10.23 16.64 -13.87
CA ALA A 124 9.19 17.13 -12.96
C ALA A 124 8.07 16.09 -12.73
N GLN A 125 7.68 15.34 -13.77
CA GLN A 125 6.67 14.28 -13.64
C GLN A 125 7.22 13.06 -12.90
N LEU A 126 8.48 12.70 -13.17
CA LEU A 126 9.18 11.64 -12.42
C LEU A 126 9.30 12.00 -10.95
N GLU A 127 9.66 13.24 -10.62
CA GLU A 127 9.73 13.72 -9.24
C GLU A 127 8.36 13.64 -8.55
N LYS A 128 7.27 14.00 -9.24
CA LYS A 128 5.91 13.83 -8.73
C LYS A 128 5.60 12.36 -8.42
N LEU A 129 6.03 11.43 -9.28
CA LEU A 129 5.89 9.99 -9.03
C LEU A 129 6.74 9.54 -7.83
N CYS A 130 7.99 9.99 -7.73
CA CYS A 130 8.85 9.68 -6.58
C CYS A 130 8.22 10.16 -5.28
N ARG A 131 7.76 11.42 -5.22
CA ARG A 131 7.03 11.97 -4.07
C ARG A 131 5.78 11.17 -3.73
N TYR A 132 5.08 10.66 -4.74
CA TYR A 132 3.91 9.80 -4.54
C TYR A 132 4.29 8.45 -3.93
N VAL A 133 5.38 7.82 -4.38
CA VAL A 133 5.86 6.52 -3.88
C VAL A 133 6.39 6.64 -2.45
N THR A 134 7.08 7.75 -2.14
CA THR A 134 7.69 7.97 -0.82
C THR A 134 6.75 8.64 0.19
N ARG A 135 5.49 8.90 -0.16
CA ARG A 135 4.54 9.51 0.77
C ARG A 135 4.30 8.56 1.96
N PRO A 136 4.23 9.08 3.21
CA PRO A 136 3.89 8.24 4.34
C PRO A 136 2.47 7.67 4.17
N ALA A 137 2.27 6.43 4.64
CA ALA A 137 0.98 5.76 4.57
C ALA A 137 -0.13 6.50 5.36
N ILE A 138 0.28 7.25 6.39
CA ILE A 138 -0.61 8.01 7.27
C ILE A 138 -0.14 9.46 7.31
N SER A 139 -1.09 10.38 7.37
CA SER A 139 -0.83 11.80 7.56
C SER A 139 -1.16 12.16 9.00
N LEU A 140 -0.16 12.65 9.73
CA LEU A 140 -0.29 13.05 11.14
C LEU A 140 -1.28 14.20 11.31
N GLU A 141 -1.37 15.12 10.34
CA GLU A 141 -2.35 16.21 10.31
C GLU A 141 -3.82 15.74 10.33
N ARG A 142 -4.07 14.50 9.91
CA ARG A 142 -5.42 13.90 9.85
C ARG A 142 -5.60 12.79 10.88
N PHE A 143 -4.69 12.68 11.84
CA PHE A 143 -4.68 11.67 12.87
C PHE A 143 -4.72 12.34 14.23
N GLU A 144 -5.61 11.86 15.11
CA GLU A 144 -5.76 12.41 16.46
C GLU A 144 -6.09 11.29 17.44
N VAL A 145 -5.43 11.30 18.60
CA VAL A 145 -5.85 10.53 19.77
C VAL A 145 -6.80 11.42 20.56
N ARG A 146 -8.06 11.00 20.64
CA ARG A 146 -9.14 11.75 21.25
C ARG A 146 -9.08 11.67 22.78
N PRO A 147 -9.73 12.59 23.51
CA PRO A 147 -9.80 12.56 24.97
C PRO A 147 -10.45 11.30 25.56
N ASP A 148 -11.31 10.62 24.77
CA ASP A 148 -11.94 9.35 25.12
C ASP A 148 -11.01 8.13 24.93
N GLY A 149 -9.73 8.35 24.59
CA GLY A 149 -8.74 7.30 24.33
C GLY A 149 -8.91 6.62 22.97
N MET A 150 -9.88 7.04 22.16
CA MET A 150 -10.07 6.52 20.81
C MET A 150 -9.14 7.21 19.81
N VAL A 151 -8.88 6.53 18.70
CA VAL A 151 -8.13 7.07 17.58
C VAL A 151 -9.11 7.54 16.51
N SER A 152 -9.03 8.81 16.11
CA SER A 152 -9.70 9.33 14.91
C SER A 152 -8.73 9.52 13.76
N TRP A 153 -9.16 9.08 12.58
CA TRP A 153 -8.41 9.24 11.33
C TRP A 153 -9.30 9.80 10.23
N LEU A 154 -8.96 10.98 9.73
CA LEU A 154 -9.69 11.68 8.68
C LEU A 154 -9.16 11.33 7.28
N LEU A 155 -10.10 11.18 6.36
CA LEU A 155 -9.81 10.92 4.96
C LEU A 155 -9.40 12.23 4.27
N ARG A 156 -8.45 12.13 3.33
CA ARG A 156 -8.07 13.28 2.50
C ARG A 156 -9.24 13.81 1.66
N LYS A 157 -10.11 12.90 1.18
CA LYS A 157 -11.30 13.22 0.40
C LYS A 157 -12.46 12.42 0.98
N LEU A 158 -13.60 13.09 1.17
CA LEU A 158 -14.82 12.44 1.61
C LEU A 158 -15.25 11.39 0.58
N TRP A 159 -15.74 10.26 1.07
CA TRP A 159 -16.35 9.25 0.22
C TRP A 159 -17.71 9.73 -0.28
N LYS A 160 -18.21 9.08 -1.34
CA LYS A 160 -19.49 9.43 -1.95
C LYS A 160 -20.66 9.31 -0.97
N ASP A 161 -20.56 8.40 -0.01
CA ASP A 161 -21.56 8.15 1.03
C ASP A 161 -21.47 9.12 2.23
N GLY A 162 -20.62 10.14 2.13
CA GLY A 162 -20.39 11.11 3.21
C GLY A 162 -19.37 10.66 4.25
N THR A 163 -18.72 9.49 4.10
CA THR A 163 -17.67 9.10 5.04
C THR A 163 -16.50 10.07 4.98
N LYS A 164 -16.21 10.76 6.09
CA LYS A 164 -15.09 11.70 6.23
C LYS A 164 -13.92 11.16 7.04
N GLY A 165 -14.14 10.08 7.80
CA GLY A 165 -13.10 9.48 8.63
C GLY A 165 -13.59 8.27 9.40
N PHE A 166 -12.71 7.72 10.22
CA PHE A 166 -12.96 6.57 11.08
C PHE A 166 -12.60 6.90 12.53
N VAL A 167 -13.34 6.28 13.46
CA VAL A 167 -13.00 6.24 14.88
C VAL A 167 -12.82 4.78 15.27
N MET A 168 -11.74 4.48 15.97
CA MET A 168 -11.40 3.11 16.33
C MET A 168 -10.64 3.07 17.66
N THR A 169 -10.61 1.90 18.30
CA THR A 169 -9.75 1.72 19.47
C THR A 169 -8.27 1.74 19.05
N PRO A 170 -7.34 2.05 19.97
CA PRO A 170 -5.90 1.97 19.67
C PRO A 170 -5.49 0.60 19.11
N TYR A 171 -6.04 -0.49 19.63
CA TYR A 171 -5.78 -1.85 19.14
C TYR A 171 -6.30 -2.09 17.73
N GLN A 172 -7.51 -1.62 17.40
CA GLN A 172 -8.04 -1.71 16.04
C GLN A 172 -7.18 -0.92 15.05
N PHE A 173 -6.66 0.24 15.47
CA PHE A 173 -5.73 1.02 14.65
C PHE A 173 -4.41 0.27 14.43
N LEU A 174 -3.76 -0.22 15.49
CA LEU A 174 -2.52 -0.98 15.40
C LEU A 174 -2.68 -2.24 14.53
N ALA A 175 -3.80 -2.93 14.64
CA ALA A 175 -4.09 -4.09 13.80
C ALA A 175 -4.15 -3.75 12.30
N ARG A 176 -4.71 -2.58 11.95
CA ARG A 176 -4.69 -2.12 10.56
C ARG A 176 -3.29 -1.77 10.08
N LEU A 177 -2.43 -1.26 10.96
CA LEU A 177 -1.01 -1.01 10.64
C LEU A 177 -0.26 -2.31 10.43
N ALA A 178 -0.45 -3.27 11.33
CA ALA A 178 0.13 -4.60 11.23
C ALA A 178 -0.26 -5.29 9.91
N ALA A 179 -1.51 -5.13 9.46
CA ALA A 179 -1.97 -5.67 8.18
C ALA A 179 -1.24 -5.11 6.94
N ILE A 180 -0.64 -3.92 7.03
CA ILE A 180 0.14 -3.31 5.93
C ILE A 180 1.57 -3.86 5.92
N VAL A 181 2.09 -4.29 7.06
CA VAL A 181 3.44 -4.82 7.16
C VAL A 181 3.50 -6.15 6.40
N PRO A 182 4.37 -6.26 5.38
CA PRO A 182 4.53 -7.53 4.66
C PRO A 182 5.10 -8.58 5.62
N HIS A 183 4.65 -9.82 5.49
CA HIS A 183 5.20 -10.90 6.30
C HIS A 183 6.68 -11.13 5.90
N PRO A 184 7.56 -11.43 6.86
CA PRO A 184 8.94 -11.79 6.56
C PRO A 184 9.01 -12.89 5.49
N ARG A 185 9.98 -12.77 4.58
CA ARG A 185 10.30 -13.76 3.54
C ARG A 185 9.22 -13.98 2.46
N GLU A 186 8.15 -13.18 2.45
CA GLU A 186 7.18 -13.18 1.34
C GLU A 186 7.67 -12.36 0.13
N ARG A 187 7.21 -12.76 -1.07
CA ARG A 187 7.43 -12.00 -2.30
C ARG A 187 6.60 -10.72 -2.28
N GLN A 188 7.20 -9.60 -1.90
CA GLN A 188 6.52 -8.29 -1.81
C GLN A 188 5.97 -7.79 -3.16
N LEU A 189 6.49 -8.31 -4.27
CA LEU A 189 6.09 -7.92 -5.60
C LEU A 189 5.74 -9.16 -6.43
N THR A 190 4.46 -9.33 -6.71
CA THR A 190 3.96 -10.37 -7.62
C THR A 190 3.41 -9.69 -8.87
N TYR A 191 4.14 -9.79 -9.97
CA TYR A 191 3.63 -9.32 -11.25
C TYR A 191 2.60 -10.31 -11.79
N GLN A 192 1.50 -9.77 -12.32
CA GLN A 192 0.40 -10.55 -12.89
C GLN A 192 0.21 -10.20 -14.38
N GLY A 193 -0.38 -11.12 -15.14
CA GLY A 193 -0.75 -10.91 -16.55
C GLY A 193 0.45 -10.62 -17.46
N VAL A 194 0.38 -9.57 -18.27
CA VAL A 194 1.42 -9.16 -19.23
C VAL A 194 2.76 -8.83 -18.54
N LEU A 195 2.70 -8.38 -17.28
CA LEU A 195 3.89 -8.01 -16.52
C LEU A 195 4.55 -9.21 -15.81
N ALA A 196 3.90 -10.38 -15.79
CA ALA A 196 4.43 -11.56 -15.12
C ALA A 196 5.75 -12.03 -15.77
N PRO A 197 6.71 -12.58 -14.99
CA PRO A 197 8.04 -12.95 -15.52
C PRO A 197 8.00 -13.95 -16.68
N ALA A 198 6.99 -14.82 -16.71
CA ALA A 198 6.78 -15.85 -17.74
C ALA A 198 5.63 -15.50 -18.71
N SER A 199 5.26 -14.22 -18.82
CA SER A 199 4.17 -13.83 -19.72
C SER A 199 4.59 -13.95 -21.20
N PRO A 200 3.83 -14.66 -22.05
CA PRO A 200 4.14 -14.78 -23.48
C PRO A 200 4.05 -13.43 -24.22
N LEU A 201 3.44 -12.42 -23.60
CA LEU A 201 3.25 -11.07 -24.16
C LEU A 201 4.39 -10.11 -23.79
N ARG A 202 5.40 -10.54 -23.03
CA ARG A 202 6.49 -9.67 -22.57
C ARG A 202 7.42 -9.23 -23.70
N ASP A 203 7.56 -10.06 -24.74
CA ASP A 203 8.41 -9.79 -25.90
C ASP A 203 7.67 -9.03 -27.03
N GLN A 204 6.36 -8.78 -26.88
CA GLN A 204 5.61 -7.98 -27.84
C GLN A 204 6.05 -6.51 -27.76
N LYS A 205 6.79 -6.08 -28.78
CA LYS A 205 7.13 -4.68 -28.99
C LYS A 205 5.89 -3.93 -29.48
N TRP A 206 5.32 -3.08 -28.63
CA TRP A 206 4.29 -2.14 -29.05
C TRP A 206 4.92 -1.00 -29.87
N SER A 207 4.54 -0.84 -31.13
CA SER A 207 4.92 0.34 -31.92
C SER A 207 4.16 1.55 -31.40
N GLN A 208 4.86 2.50 -30.77
CA GLN A 208 4.33 3.84 -30.52
C GLN A 208 4.37 4.62 -31.83
N ASN A 209 3.46 4.39 -32.78
CA ASN A 209 3.29 5.30 -33.92
C ASN A 209 1.87 5.18 -34.47
N SER A 210 1.02 6.14 -34.09
CA SER A 210 -0.06 6.62 -34.95
C SER A 210 -0.20 8.10 -34.66
N GLU A 211 0.43 8.94 -35.49
CA GLU A 211 0.04 10.34 -35.60
C GLU A 211 -1.44 10.40 -35.98
N PRO A 212 -2.25 11.29 -35.39
CA PRO A 212 -3.59 11.53 -35.89
C PRO A 212 -3.46 12.10 -37.30
N ALA A 213 -4.05 11.40 -38.28
CA ALA A 213 -4.11 11.87 -39.66
C ALA A 213 -4.67 13.30 -39.69
N ALA A 214 -3.83 14.26 -40.06
CA ALA A 214 -4.28 15.61 -40.37
C ALA A 214 -5.24 15.51 -41.57
N GLY A 215 -6.52 15.78 -41.31
CA GLY A 215 -7.51 15.92 -42.36
C GLY A 215 -7.08 17.03 -43.30
N ARG A 216 -6.89 16.69 -44.58
CA ARG A 216 -6.79 17.67 -45.66
C ARG A 216 -8.18 18.23 -45.90
N GLY A 217 -8.34 19.53 -45.65
CA GLY A 217 -9.34 20.39 -46.30
C GLY A 217 -8.67 21.14 -47.44
#